data_AF-A0A2N5XLN1-F1
#
_entry.id   AF-A0A2N5XLN1-F1
#
_cell.length_a   1.000
_cell.length_b   1.000
_cell.length_c   1.000
_cell.angle_alpha   90.00
_cell.angle_beta   90.00
_cell.angle_gamma   90.00
#
_symmetry.space_group_name_H-M   'P 1'
#
loop_
_entity.id
_entity.type
_entity.pdbx_description
1 polymer ?
#
loop_
_entity_poly.entity_id
_entity_poly.type
_entity_poly.pdbx_seq_one_letter_code
_entity_poly.pdbx_strand_id
1 'polypeptide(L)'
;NEKRDEGKSELTISSADLTSDGLNLTDATSLSADESNLKLDSLSDALTTLRKQASTFGSNLSTVQIRKDYTKEAINTLQTGADALVLADGNEEGANMLALQTRQTLSTTALSLASQADQAVTSFLRA
;
A
#
# COMPACT_ATOMS: atom_id res chain seq x y z
N ASN A 1 -6.55 11.64 -1.12
CA ASN A 1 -6.80 10.27 -1.62
C ASN A 1 -8.12 9.66 -1.17
N GLU A 2 -8.95 10.35 -0.38
CA GLU A 2 -10.31 9.89 -0.04
C GLU A 2 -11.34 10.75 -0.76
N LYS A 3 -11.49 10.61 -2.07
CA LYS A 3 -12.72 11.13 -2.68
C LYS A 3 -13.82 10.15 -2.31
N ARG A 4 -14.78 10.59 -1.50
CA ARG A 4 -16.05 9.88 -1.24
C ARG A 4 -17.21 10.45 -2.07
N ASP A 5 -16.88 11.20 -3.13
CA ASP A 5 -17.80 11.74 -4.13
C ASP A 5 -17.72 10.97 -5.46
N GLU A 6 -18.31 11.47 -6.54
CA GLU A 6 -18.37 10.86 -7.89
C GLU A 6 -16.99 10.51 -8.50
N GLY A 7 -15.89 11.02 -7.95
CA GLY A 7 -14.51 10.70 -8.34
C GLY A 7 -13.89 9.49 -7.64
N LYS A 8 -14.69 8.60 -7.05
CA LYS A 8 -14.23 7.36 -6.41
C LYS A 8 -13.66 6.36 -7.42
N SER A 9 -12.53 5.72 -7.11
CA SER A 9 -12.02 4.58 -7.87
C SER A 9 -12.67 3.28 -7.38
N GLU A 10 -13.95 3.12 -7.66
CA GLU A 10 -14.75 1.95 -7.27
C GLU A 10 -14.80 0.92 -8.41
N LEU A 11 -14.68 -0.36 -8.07
CA LEU A 11 -14.93 -1.47 -9.01
C LEU A 11 -16.21 -2.17 -8.59
N THR A 12 -17.29 -1.94 -9.33
CA THR A 12 -18.57 -2.64 -9.13
C THR A 12 -18.59 -3.91 -9.96
N ILE A 13 -18.68 -5.06 -9.29
CA ILE A 13 -18.88 -6.35 -9.96
C ILE A 13 -20.35 -6.71 -9.82
N SER A 14 -21.11 -6.56 -10.91
CA SER A 14 -22.52 -6.94 -10.92
C SER A 14 -22.67 -8.46 -11.01
N SER A 15 -23.61 -8.99 -10.25
CA SER A 15 -24.06 -10.38 -10.41
C SER A 15 -24.80 -10.55 -11.73
N ALA A 16 -24.65 -11.71 -12.36
CA ALA A 16 -25.49 -12.15 -13.46
C ALA A 16 -26.25 -13.41 -13.02
N ASP A 17 -27.52 -13.50 -13.39
CA ASP A 17 -28.28 -14.74 -13.23
C ASP A 17 -27.87 -15.72 -14.35
N LEU A 18 -27.16 -16.77 -13.96
CA LEU A 18 -26.65 -17.80 -14.87
C LEU A 18 -27.39 -19.13 -14.68
N THR A 19 -28.58 -19.09 -14.06
CA THR A 19 -29.50 -20.24 -13.97
C THR A 19 -30.25 -20.45 -15.29
N SER A 20 -31.04 -21.52 -15.39
CA SER A 20 -31.90 -21.76 -16.55
C SER A 20 -32.81 -20.57 -16.85
N ASP A 21 -33.37 -19.95 -15.82
CA ASP A 21 -34.30 -18.84 -15.96
C ASP A 21 -33.58 -17.59 -16.48
N GLY A 22 -32.43 -17.25 -15.89
CA GLY A 22 -31.59 -16.14 -16.35
C GLY A 22 -31.02 -16.32 -17.76
N LEU A 23 -30.82 -17.57 -18.19
CA LEU A 23 -30.33 -17.93 -19.52
C LEU A 23 -31.46 -18.22 -20.53
N ASN A 24 -32.72 -18.07 -20.13
CA ASN A 24 -33.90 -18.38 -20.95
C ASN A 24 -33.94 -19.84 -21.47
N LEU A 25 -33.36 -20.76 -20.72
CA LEU A 25 -33.40 -22.19 -21.00
C LEU A 25 -34.70 -22.77 -20.42
N THR A 26 -35.45 -23.44 -21.28
CA THR A 26 -36.69 -24.14 -20.91
C THR A 26 -36.58 -25.61 -21.26
N ASP A 27 -37.24 -26.47 -20.50
CA ASP A 27 -37.27 -27.90 -20.77
C ASP A 27 -37.88 -28.22 -22.14
N ALA A 28 -37.40 -29.30 -22.75
CA ALA A 28 -38.02 -29.85 -23.95
C ALA A 28 -39.28 -30.64 -23.57
N THR A 29 -40.35 -30.43 -24.32
CA THR A 29 -41.64 -31.13 -24.16
C THR A 29 -41.77 -32.33 -25.09
N SER A 30 -41.04 -32.31 -26.22
CA SER A 30 -40.88 -33.41 -27.17
C SER A 30 -39.44 -33.43 -27.72
N LEU A 31 -39.13 -34.44 -28.53
CA LEU A 31 -37.88 -34.53 -29.31
C LEU A 31 -38.17 -34.47 -30.82
N SER A 32 -39.17 -33.68 -31.21
CA SER A 32 -39.37 -33.34 -32.62
C SER A 32 -38.14 -32.62 -33.17
N ALA A 33 -37.90 -32.75 -34.47
CA ALA A 33 -36.76 -32.10 -35.12
C ALA A 33 -36.77 -30.58 -34.91
N ASP A 34 -37.95 -29.96 -35.00
CA ASP A 34 -38.11 -28.51 -34.85
C ASP A 34 -37.82 -28.05 -33.42
N GLU A 35 -38.38 -28.70 -32.41
CA GLU A 35 -38.12 -28.34 -31.01
C GLU A 35 -36.66 -28.58 -30.64
N SER A 36 -36.07 -29.68 -31.10
CA SER A 36 -34.65 -29.99 -30.85
C SER A 36 -33.73 -28.90 -31.40
N ASN A 37 -33.99 -28.40 -32.62
CA ASN A 37 -33.22 -27.30 -33.21
C ASN A 37 -33.37 -26.01 -32.41
N LEU A 38 -34.59 -25.64 -31.98
CA LEU A 38 -34.82 -24.46 -31.16
C LEU A 38 -34.10 -24.53 -29.80
N LYS A 39 -34.03 -25.70 -29.18
CA LYS A 39 -33.31 -25.90 -27.92
C LYS A 39 -31.79 -25.83 -28.11
N LEU A 40 -31.27 -26.36 -29.22
CA LEU A 40 -29.86 -26.24 -29.56
C LEU A 40 -29.45 -24.77 -29.77
N ASP A 41 -30.29 -23.99 -30.46
CA ASP A 41 -30.07 -22.55 -30.63
C ASP A 41 -30.08 -21.83 -29.27
N SER A 42 -31.05 -22.13 -28.42
CA SER A 42 -31.14 -21.56 -27.06
C SER A 42 -29.91 -21.89 -26.20
N LEU A 43 -29.41 -23.14 -26.27
CA LEU A 43 -28.18 -23.55 -25.59
C LEU A 43 -26.94 -22.85 -26.14
N SER A 44 -26.89 -22.60 -27.45
CA SER A 44 -25.80 -21.86 -28.09
C SER A 44 -25.74 -20.40 -27.61
N ASP A 45 -26.91 -19.77 -27.50
CA ASP A 45 -27.04 -18.40 -26.99
C ASP A 45 -26.70 -18.30 -25.49
N ALA A 46 -27.18 -19.26 -24.68
CA ALA A 46 -26.83 -19.36 -23.27
C ALA A 46 -25.32 -19.54 -23.08
N LEU A 47 -24.67 -20.40 -23.88
CA LEU A 47 -23.23 -20.59 -23.85
C LEU A 47 -22.46 -19.33 -24.25
N THR A 48 -22.95 -18.59 -25.24
CA THR A 48 -22.38 -17.29 -25.64
C THR A 48 -22.47 -16.28 -24.50
N THR A 49 -23.60 -16.23 -23.79
CA THR A 49 -23.79 -15.37 -22.62
C THR A 49 -22.85 -15.75 -21.47
N LEU A 50 -22.73 -17.04 -21.16
CA LEU A 50 -21.79 -17.56 -20.16
C LEU A 50 -20.34 -17.16 -20.48
N ARG A 51 -19.91 -17.27 -21.74
CA ARG A 51 -18.55 -16.87 -22.16
C ARG A 51 -18.31 -15.37 -22.01
N LYS A 52 -19.29 -14.53 -22.35
CA LYS A 52 -19.22 -13.07 -22.15
C LYS A 52 -19.09 -12.72 -20.66
N GLN A 53 -19.90 -13.37 -19.81
CA GLN A 53 -19.84 -13.15 -18.38
C GLN A 53 -18.50 -13.62 -17.77
N ALA A 54 -18.01 -14.79 -18.18
CA ALA A 54 -16.71 -15.30 -17.76
C ALA A 54 -15.56 -14.36 -18.17
N SER A 55 -15.59 -13.82 -19.39
CA SER A 55 -14.62 -12.82 -19.84
C SER A 55 -14.66 -11.57 -18.97
N THR A 56 -15.85 -11.08 -18.63
CA THR A 56 -16.04 -9.92 -17.75
C THR A 56 -15.46 -10.17 -16.36
N PHE A 57 -15.76 -11.33 -15.77
CA PHE A 57 -15.17 -11.72 -14.49
C PHE A 57 -13.65 -11.88 -14.56
N GLY A 58 -13.10 -12.40 -15.65
CA GLY A 58 -11.65 -12.47 -15.88
C GLY A 58 -10.98 -11.10 -15.90
N SER A 59 -11.55 -10.13 -16.63
CA SER A 59 -11.05 -8.75 -16.66
C SER A 59 -11.14 -8.07 -15.29
N ASN A 60 -12.25 -8.28 -14.57
CA ASN A 60 -12.41 -7.78 -13.21
C ASN A 60 -11.37 -8.38 -12.25
N LEU A 61 -11.13 -9.69 -12.33
CA LEU A 61 -10.13 -10.37 -11.52
C LEU A 61 -8.71 -9.82 -11.80
N SER A 62 -8.36 -9.62 -13.07
CA SER A 62 -7.08 -9.01 -13.44
C SER A 62 -6.93 -7.61 -12.84
N THR A 63 -7.99 -6.80 -12.88
CA THR A 63 -8.00 -5.47 -12.24
C THR A 63 -7.80 -5.55 -10.73
N VAL A 64 -8.47 -6.48 -10.05
CA VAL A 64 -8.32 -6.71 -8.61
C VAL A 64 -6.90 -7.16 -8.27
N GLN A 65 -6.31 -8.06 -9.06
CA GLN A 65 -4.94 -8.53 -8.86
C GLN A 65 -3.93 -7.37 -8.99
N ILE A 66 -4.04 -6.56 -10.04
CA ILE A 66 -3.18 -5.38 -10.25
C ILE A 66 -3.29 -4.41 -9.07
N ARG A 67 -4.52 -4.12 -8.62
CA ARG A 67 -4.74 -3.22 -7.46
C ARG A 67 -4.11 -3.78 -6.19
N LYS A 68 -4.30 -5.08 -5.93
CA LYS A 68 -3.73 -5.77 -4.76
C LYS A 68 -2.20 -5.71 -4.76
N ASP A 69 -1.58 -5.98 -5.91
CA ASP A 69 -0.12 -5.97 -6.05
C ASP A 69 0.43 -4.54 -5.90
N TYR A 70 -0.18 -3.55 -6.55
CA TYR A 70 0.16 -2.13 -6.37
C TYR A 70 0.07 -1.71 -4.91
N THR A 71 -1.02 -2.05 -4.21
CA THR A 71 -1.17 -1.73 -2.78
C THR A 71 -0.10 -2.38 -1.93
N LYS A 72 0.29 -3.62 -2.23
CA LYS A 72 1.37 -4.30 -1.52
C LYS A 72 2.72 -3.60 -1.71
N GLU A 73 3.05 -3.25 -2.94
CA GLU A 73 4.30 -2.52 -3.23
C GLU A 73 4.31 -1.11 -2.63
N ALA A 74 3.16 -0.43 -2.63
CA ALA A 74 3.00 0.85 -1.96
C ALA A 74 3.24 0.72 -0.45
N ILE A 75 2.69 -0.31 0.20
CA ILE A 75 2.92 -0.60 1.63
C ILE A 75 4.41 -0.85 1.89
N ASN A 76 5.06 -1.71 1.10
CA ASN A 76 6.49 -2.01 1.26
C ASN A 76 7.35 -0.74 1.15
N THR A 77 7.04 0.12 0.18
CA THR A 77 7.74 1.40 -0.02
C THR A 77 7.55 2.32 1.16
N LEU A 78 6.32 2.46 1.66
CA LEU A 78 6.00 3.31 2.81
C LEU A 78 6.64 2.79 4.11
N GLN A 79 6.67 1.46 4.32
CA GLN A 79 7.38 0.86 5.45
C GLN A 79 8.87 1.16 5.40
N THR A 80 9.51 0.93 4.25
CA THR A 80 10.95 1.23 4.07
C THR A 80 11.24 2.71 4.30
N GLY A 81 10.38 3.60 3.79
CA GLY A 81 10.51 5.04 4.02
C GLY A 81 10.33 5.42 5.49
N ALA A 82 9.37 4.82 6.19
CA ALA A 82 9.17 5.04 7.62
C ALA A 82 10.38 4.57 8.44
N ASP A 83 10.90 3.38 8.17
CA ASP A 83 12.09 2.83 8.84
C ASP A 83 13.31 3.73 8.62
N ALA A 84 13.49 4.25 7.40
CA ALA A 84 14.57 5.18 7.08
C ALA A 84 14.45 6.51 7.85
N LEU A 85 13.22 7.04 8.01
CA LEU A 85 12.98 8.25 8.80
C LEU A 85 13.23 8.02 10.30
N VAL A 86 12.83 6.88 10.85
CA VAL A 86 13.11 6.52 12.25
C VAL A 86 14.62 6.35 12.49
N LEU A 87 15.33 5.70 11.56
CA LEU A 87 16.78 5.57 11.63
C LEU A 87 17.48 6.93 11.50
N ALA A 88 16.99 7.81 10.63
CA ALA A 88 17.52 9.17 10.48
C ALA A 88 17.35 9.99 11.77
N ASP A 89 16.18 9.91 12.41
CA ASP A 89 15.90 10.57 13.70
C ASP A 89 16.87 10.09 14.79
N GLY A 90 17.07 8.76 14.91
CA GLY A 90 18.05 8.19 15.83
C GLY A 90 19.50 8.63 15.55
N ASN A 91 19.89 8.77 14.28
CA ASN A 91 21.21 9.29 13.92
C ASN A 91 21.37 10.77 14.30
N GLU A 92 20.32 11.59 14.12
CA GLU A 92 20.32 13.00 14.52
C GLU A 92 20.41 13.15 16.05
N GLU A 93 19.61 12.39 16.79
CA GLU A 93 19.66 12.37 18.25
C GLU A 93 21.05 11.92 18.77
N GLY A 94 21.63 10.90 18.14
CA GLY A 94 22.99 10.42 18.45
C GLY A 94 24.07 11.46 18.17
N ALA A 95 24.00 12.15 17.03
CA ALA A 95 24.93 13.24 16.69
C ALA A 95 24.79 14.41 17.68
N ASN A 96 23.56 14.76 18.07
CA ASN A 96 23.30 15.80 19.06
C ASN A 96 23.85 15.42 20.44
N MET A 97 23.68 14.16 20.87
CA MET A 97 24.26 13.65 22.12
C MET A 97 25.80 13.73 22.10
N LEU A 98 26.44 13.32 21.01
CA LEU A 98 27.90 13.43 20.86
C LEU A 98 28.37 14.89 20.85
N ALA A 99 27.66 15.77 20.17
CA ALA A 99 27.94 17.20 20.17
C ALA A 99 27.82 17.78 21.59
N LEU A 100 26.79 17.39 22.34
CA LEU A 100 26.60 17.80 23.74
C LEU A 100 27.75 17.31 24.64
N GLN A 101 28.16 16.06 24.51
CA GLN A 101 29.29 15.48 25.25
C GLN A 101 30.61 16.19 24.91
N THR A 102 30.83 16.49 23.62
CA THR A 102 32.00 17.25 23.16
C THR A 102 31.98 18.66 23.75
N ARG A 103 30.82 19.33 23.75
CA ARG A 103 30.65 20.65 24.36
C ARG A 103 30.89 20.63 25.87
N GLN A 104 30.43 19.61 26.58
CA GLN A 104 30.71 19.44 28.01
C GLN A 104 32.21 19.23 28.26
N THR A 105 32.88 18.39 27.47
CA THR A 105 34.33 18.15 27.55
C THR A 105 35.13 19.43 27.28
N LEU A 106 34.73 20.21 26.28
CA LEU A 106 35.33 21.51 26.00
C LEU A 106 35.09 22.50 27.14
N SER A 107 33.90 22.49 27.74
CA SER A 107 33.55 23.36 28.87
C SER A 107 34.35 23.02 30.13
N THR A 108 34.52 21.73 30.45
CA THR A 108 35.35 21.30 31.59
C THR A 108 36.83 21.59 31.36
N THR A 109 37.32 21.40 30.14
CA THR A 109 38.70 21.76 29.76
C THR A 109 38.91 23.27 29.84
N ALA A 110 37.98 24.07 29.32
CA ALA A 110 38.03 25.53 29.42
C ALA A 110 37.98 26.02 30.87
N LEU A 111 37.15 25.42 31.73
CA LEU A 111 37.09 25.74 33.16
C LEU A 111 38.39 25.37 33.89
N SER A 112 38.98 24.22 33.57
CA SER A 112 40.29 23.80 34.10
C SER A 112 41.40 24.77 33.66
N LEU A 113 41.40 25.19 32.40
CA LEU A 113 42.32 26.18 31.86
C LEU A 113 42.13 27.55 32.53
N ALA A 114 40.90 28.00 32.73
CA ALA A 114 40.60 29.24 33.44
C ALA A 114 41.09 29.18 34.90
N SER A 115 40.82 28.07 35.60
CA SER A 115 41.29 27.86 36.98
C SER A 115 42.82 27.84 37.07
N GLN A 116 43.51 27.24 36.10
CA GLN A 116 44.98 27.27 36.01
C GLN A 116 45.50 28.69 35.72
N ALA A 117 44.84 29.44 34.83
CA ALA A 117 45.20 30.82 34.53
C ALA A 117 45.04 31.73 35.75
N ASP A 118 43.94 31.60 36.50
CA ASP A 118 43.69 32.35 37.74
C ASP A 118 44.74 32.04 38.83
N GLN A 119 45.15 30.77 38.96
CA GLN A 119 46.23 30.37 39.88
C GLN A 119 47.60 30.90 39.46
N ALA A 120 47.90 30.92 38.15
CA ALA A 120 49.15 31.47 37.64
C ALA A 120 49.29 32.97 37.91
N VAL A 121 48.20 33.74 37.75
CA VAL A 121 48.17 35.18 38.08
C VAL A 121 48.37 35.42 39.58
N THR A 122 47.71 34.65 40.44
CA THR A 122 47.87 34.79 41.90
C THR A 122 49.24 34.33 42.41
N SER A 123 49.89 33.38 41.74
CA SER A 123 51.30 33.03 41.97
C SER A 123 52.23 34.20 41.64
N PHE A 124 52.02 34.86 40.49
CA PHE A 124 52.84 35.99 40.05
C PHE A 124 52.70 37.23 40.95
N LEU A 125 51.52 37.45 41.54
CA LEU A 125 51.27 38.54 42.50
C LEU A 125 51.79 38.23 43.92
N ARG A 126 52.15 36.97 44.20
CA ARG A 126 52.72 36.53 45.49
C ARG A 126 54.25 36.41 45.46
N ALA A 127 54.86 36.50 44.27
CA ALA A 127 56.30 36.60 44.06
C ALA A 127 56.74 38.07 44.02
#